data_AF-A0A925PKW5-F1
#
_entry.id   AF-A0A925PKW5-F1
#
_cell.length_a   1.000
_cell.length_b   1.000
_cell.length_c   1.000
_cell.angle_alpha   90.00
_cell.angle_beta   90.00
_cell.angle_gamma   90.00
#
_symmetry.space_group_name_H-M   'P 1'
#
loop_
_entity.id
_entity.type
_entity.pdbx_description
1 polymer ?
#
loop_
_entity_poly.entity_id
_entity_poly.type
_entity_poly.pdbx_seq_one_letter_code
_entity_poly.pdbx_strand_id
1 'polypeptide(L)'
;MHQSRMRLSHKLVLVTFFTSLLVGFTVLRTPSLTDDPAASPADKAMEDLSRVEYPSLKGIHWHPHFILPNQTLESLFGGDWVWVARFNRIDRRHVYPGMTIKVPDRIEDARGYAPVPRVYEPARRHGKYILVDITEQWLGAYERGVLVFSAPAATGKFGTETPIGLFRIDARHLTHTSSLYKTTNDEEQYPMDNALRFYIGTDNVSYWIHARDLPGRPASHGCIGLFDEEMQKRVFATPEKPVLLDSQKLYEWAVGEMEYGDDFGELDELEDGPAVEVRGGLPRYLARSSRY
;
A
#
# COMPACT_ATOMS: atom_id res chain seq x y z
N MET A 1 32.58 -39.97 51.88
CA MET A 1 31.30 -39.25 51.72
C MET A 1 31.56 -37.79 51.40
N HIS A 2 31.47 -37.39 50.13
CA HIS A 2 31.20 -35.99 49.79
C HIS A 2 30.47 -35.94 48.44
N GLN A 3 29.17 -35.68 48.53
CA GLN A 3 28.25 -35.62 47.40
C GLN A 3 28.48 -34.35 46.57
N SER A 4 28.56 -34.57 45.26
CA SER A 4 27.96 -33.78 44.18
C SER A 4 27.24 -32.48 44.61
N ARG A 5 27.93 -31.34 44.43
CA ARG A 5 27.33 -30.00 44.42
C ARG A 5 27.90 -29.19 43.25
N MET A 6 27.76 -29.69 42.03
CA MET A 6 28.23 -28.93 40.86
C MET A 6 27.47 -29.23 39.56
N ARG A 7 26.17 -29.58 39.65
CA ARG A 7 25.30 -29.76 38.48
C ARG A 7 24.09 -28.84 38.41
N LEU A 8 23.80 -28.06 39.46
CA LEU A 8 22.64 -27.15 39.48
C LEU A 8 22.97 -25.75 38.92
N SER A 9 24.18 -25.22 39.14
CA SER A 9 24.51 -23.84 38.74
C SER A 9 24.58 -23.65 37.22
N HIS A 10 25.14 -24.62 36.48
CA HIS A 10 25.23 -24.51 35.02
C HIS A 10 23.86 -24.62 34.33
N LYS A 11 22.93 -25.45 34.83
CA LYS A 11 21.58 -25.55 34.27
C LYS A 11 20.77 -24.28 34.53
N LEU A 12 20.90 -23.67 35.72
CA LEU A 12 20.18 -22.44 36.05
C LEU A 12 20.69 -21.25 35.21
N VAL A 13 22.02 -21.16 35.00
CA VAL A 13 22.65 -20.12 34.17
C VAL A 13 22.29 -20.29 32.68
N LEU A 14 22.22 -21.53 32.17
CA LEU A 14 21.82 -21.75 30.78
C LEU A 14 20.35 -21.39 30.54
N VAL A 15 19.47 -21.69 31.50
CA VAL A 15 18.04 -21.39 31.41
C VAL A 15 17.79 -19.88 31.50
N THR A 16 18.48 -19.15 32.38
CA THR A 16 18.36 -17.68 32.43
C THR A 16 18.98 -17.01 31.20
N PHE A 17 20.06 -17.55 30.63
CA PHE A 17 20.63 -17.02 29.38
C PHE A 17 19.69 -17.28 28.19
N PHE A 18 19.06 -18.46 28.10
CA PHE A 18 18.10 -18.75 27.03
C PHE A 18 16.79 -17.98 27.17
N THR A 19 16.25 -17.78 28.38
CA THR A 19 15.05 -16.96 28.58
C THR A 19 15.33 -15.48 28.37
N SER A 20 16.51 -14.97 28.75
CA SER A 20 16.88 -13.58 28.43
C SER A 20 17.21 -13.39 26.94
N LEU A 21 17.69 -14.41 26.23
CA LEU A 21 17.83 -14.36 24.76
C LEU A 21 16.47 -14.45 24.06
N LEU A 22 15.52 -15.26 24.57
CA LEU A 22 14.16 -15.35 24.02
C LEU A 22 13.36 -14.05 24.29
N VAL A 23 13.48 -13.48 25.49
CA VAL A 23 12.89 -12.18 25.85
C VAL A 23 13.60 -11.04 25.12
N GLY A 24 14.92 -11.11 24.95
CA GLY A 24 15.70 -10.14 24.16
C GLY A 24 15.38 -10.20 22.67
N PHE A 25 15.04 -11.37 22.14
CA PHE A 25 14.63 -11.55 20.73
C PHE A 25 13.16 -11.17 20.50
N THR A 26 12.29 -11.33 21.50
CA THR A 26 10.88 -10.88 21.42
C THR A 26 10.73 -9.37 21.61
N VAL A 27 11.71 -8.67 22.21
CA VAL A 27 11.64 -7.22 22.46
C VAL A 27 12.25 -6.35 21.33
N LEU A 28 12.79 -6.95 20.25
CA LEU A 28 13.39 -6.20 19.13
C LEU A 28 12.61 -6.24 17.80
N ARG A 29 11.36 -6.71 17.80
CA ARG A 29 10.42 -6.38 16.73
C ARG A 29 9.15 -5.79 17.33
N THR A 30 9.24 -4.52 17.72
CA THR A 30 8.04 -3.68 17.81
C THR A 30 7.41 -3.66 16.42
N PRO A 31 6.18 -4.18 16.23
CA PRO A 31 5.48 -4.00 14.97
C PRO A 31 5.33 -2.49 14.74
N SER A 32 5.76 -2.02 13.58
CA SER A 32 5.61 -0.62 13.20
C SER A 32 4.13 -0.35 12.94
N LEU A 33 3.58 0.63 13.66
CA LEU A 33 2.23 1.15 13.46
C LEU A 33 2.12 1.79 12.06
N THR A 34 0.94 1.66 11.46
CA THR A 34 0.54 2.53 10.35
C THR A 34 0.00 3.81 10.97
N ASP A 35 0.62 4.95 10.70
CA ASP A 35 0.26 6.22 11.34
C ASP A 35 -1.15 6.70 10.95
N ASP A 36 -1.87 7.33 11.88
CA ASP A 36 -3.09 8.06 11.57
C ASP A 36 -2.76 9.28 10.69
N PRO A 37 -3.52 9.52 9.61
CA PRO A 37 -3.47 10.76 8.88
C PRO A 37 -4.24 11.81 9.68
N ALA A 38 -3.54 12.39 10.63
CA ALA A 38 -3.84 13.68 11.20
C ALA A 38 -2.61 14.54 10.97
N ALA A 39 -2.80 15.87 10.95
CA ALA A 39 -1.70 16.76 11.24
C ALA A 39 -1.23 16.43 12.67
N SER A 40 -0.23 15.56 12.80
CA SER A 40 0.37 15.30 14.10
C SER A 40 0.91 16.65 14.58
N PRO A 41 0.57 17.10 15.81
CA PRO A 41 1.21 18.27 16.41
C PRO A 41 2.74 18.11 16.51
N ALA A 42 3.22 16.87 16.35
CA ALA A 42 4.62 16.48 16.28
C ALA A 42 5.09 16.08 14.87
N ASP A 43 4.33 16.33 13.79
CA ASP A 43 4.81 16.15 12.41
C ASP A 43 5.88 17.20 12.09
N LYS A 44 7.11 16.91 12.54
CA LYS A 44 8.32 17.66 12.19
C LYS A 44 8.66 17.49 10.70
N ALA A 45 8.01 16.59 9.97
CA ALA A 45 8.43 16.21 8.64
C ALA A 45 8.01 17.25 7.59
N MET A 46 6.86 17.93 7.67
CA MET A 46 6.35 18.71 6.53
C MET A 46 6.43 17.86 5.25
N GLU A 47 5.66 16.77 5.19
CA GLU A 47 5.68 15.85 4.06
C GLU A 47 5.57 16.64 2.74
N ASP A 48 6.47 16.36 1.81
CA ASP A 48 6.61 17.14 0.59
C ASP A 48 6.66 16.18 -0.58
N LEU A 49 5.47 15.89 -1.10
CA LEU A 49 5.31 15.00 -2.23
C LEU A 49 5.92 15.58 -3.49
N SER A 50 6.18 16.90 -3.59
CA SER A 50 6.84 17.48 -4.76
C SER A 50 8.27 16.93 -4.95
N ARG A 51 8.88 16.39 -3.89
CA ARG A 51 10.19 15.75 -3.93
C ARG A 51 10.18 14.30 -4.40
N VAL A 52 9.02 13.64 -4.46
CA VAL A 52 8.92 12.28 -4.96
C VAL A 52 8.81 12.33 -6.48
N GLU A 53 9.81 11.82 -7.17
CA GLU A 53 9.80 11.82 -8.63
C GLU A 53 9.11 10.59 -9.21
N TYR A 54 8.20 10.89 -10.14
CA TYR A 54 7.52 9.91 -10.99
C TYR A 54 7.91 10.22 -12.44
N PRO A 55 8.56 9.28 -13.17
CA PRO A 55 9.03 9.53 -14.52
C PRO A 55 7.95 10.06 -15.47
N SER A 56 6.74 9.53 -15.37
CA SER A 56 5.57 9.94 -16.15
C SER A 56 5.12 11.40 -15.93
N LEU A 57 5.48 12.02 -14.80
CA LEU A 57 5.16 13.43 -14.51
C LEU A 57 6.13 14.42 -15.17
N LYS A 58 7.26 13.96 -15.73
CA LYS A 58 8.29 14.83 -16.32
C LYS A 58 7.75 15.70 -17.46
N GLY A 59 6.74 15.22 -18.17
CA GLY A 59 6.12 15.92 -19.31
C GLY A 59 4.87 16.73 -18.95
N ILE A 60 4.44 16.74 -17.69
CA ILE A 60 3.23 17.43 -17.24
C ILE A 60 3.64 18.67 -16.45
N HIS A 61 3.01 19.81 -16.75
CA HIS A 61 3.23 21.04 -16.01
C HIS A 61 2.42 21.02 -14.70
N TRP A 62 3.11 21.24 -13.58
CA TRP A 62 2.53 21.27 -12.24
C TRP A 62 3.39 22.15 -11.34
N HIS A 63 2.78 22.64 -10.26
CA HIS A 63 3.47 23.39 -9.22
C HIS A 63 3.25 22.75 -7.83
N PRO A 64 4.20 22.90 -6.90
CA PRO A 64 4.00 22.50 -5.51
C PRO A 64 2.96 23.41 -4.84
N HIS A 65 2.02 22.83 -4.11
CA HIS A 65 1.04 23.56 -3.31
C HIS A 65 1.13 23.13 -1.84
N PHE A 66 1.38 24.09 -0.96
CA PHE A 66 1.42 23.89 0.48
C PHE A 66 0.00 23.97 1.06
N ILE A 67 -0.43 22.92 1.77
CA ILE A 67 -1.79 22.80 2.30
C ILE A 67 -1.93 23.64 3.57
N LEU A 68 -2.85 24.60 3.53
CA LEU A 68 -3.17 25.47 4.65
C LEU A 68 -4.18 24.82 5.62
N PRO A 69 -4.27 25.27 6.89
CA PRO A 69 -5.18 24.72 7.89
C PRO A 69 -6.67 24.61 7.49
N ASN A 70 -7.13 25.45 6.57
CA ASN A 70 -8.51 25.49 6.10
C ASN A 70 -8.71 24.84 4.72
N GLN A 71 -7.69 24.16 4.18
CA GLN A 71 -7.72 23.57 2.85
C GLN A 71 -7.84 22.05 2.93
N THR A 72 -8.71 21.50 2.08
CA THR A 72 -8.80 20.08 1.76
C THR A 72 -8.73 19.92 0.25
N LEU A 73 -8.62 18.69 -0.26
CA LEU A 73 -8.70 18.47 -1.70
C LEU A 73 -10.04 18.95 -2.27
N GLU A 74 -11.14 18.72 -1.55
CA GLU A 74 -12.48 19.13 -1.96
C GLU A 74 -12.64 20.65 -1.96
N SER A 75 -12.11 21.35 -0.96
CA SER A 75 -12.24 22.82 -0.92
C SER A 75 -11.36 23.51 -1.97
N LEU A 76 -10.23 22.90 -2.34
CA LEU A 76 -9.33 23.41 -3.37
C LEU A 76 -9.81 23.12 -4.80
N PHE A 77 -10.33 21.91 -5.05
CA PHE A 77 -10.54 21.40 -6.41
C PHE A 77 -12.00 21.07 -6.73
N GLY A 78 -12.93 21.26 -5.78
CA GLY A 78 -14.35 20.97 -6.00
C GLY A 78 -14.55 19.54 -6.50
N GLY A 79 -15.28 19.37 -7.61
CA GLY A 79 -15.53 18.04 -8.21
C GLY A 79 -14.29 17.34 -8.79
N ASP A 80 -13.17 18.05 -8.95
CA ASP A 80 -11.95 17.49 -9.53
C ASP A 80 -10.96 16.93 -8.50
N TRP A 81 -11.29 17.00 -7.22
CA TRP A 81 -10.42 16.58 -6.13
C TRP A 81 -9.88 15.15 -6.30
N VAL A 82 -10.71 14.23 -6.81
CA VAL A 82 -10.34 12.83 -7.08
C VAL A 82 -9.16 12.74 -8.04
N TRP A 83 -9.16 13.58 -9.09
CA TRP A 83 -8.11 13.56 -10.10
C TRP A 83 -6.79 14.07 -9.54
N VAL A 84 -6.85 15.09 -8.67
CA VAL A 84 -5.65 15.60 -7.97
C VAL A 84 -5.13 14.60 -6.94
N ALA A 85 -6.01 13.91 -6.20
CA ALA A 85 -5.66 12.78 -5.33
C ALA A 85 -4.91 11.70 -6.10
N ARG A 86 -5.49 11.22 -7.21
CA ARG A 86 -4.88 10.21 -8.08
C ARG A 86 -3.55 10.68 -8.66
N PHE A 87 -3.46 11.94 -9.10
CA PHE A 87 -2.22 12.54 -9.60
C PHE A 87 -1.09 12.51 -8.55
N ASN A 88 -1.42 12.61 -7.27
CA ASN A 88 -0.47 12.51 -6.16
C ASN A 88 -0.32 11.10 -5.58
N ARG A 89 -1.09 10.12 -6.07
CA ARG A 89 -1.24 8.79 -5.45
C ARG A 89 -1.63 8.86 -3.98
N ILE A 90 -2.45 9.84 -3.62
CA ILE A 90 -2.80 10.14 -2.24
C ILE A 90 -4.31 10.06 -2.01
N ASP A 91 -4.72 9.60 -0.83
CA ASP A 91 -6.10 9.69 -0.38
C ASP A 91 -6.41 10.99 0.37
N ARG A 92 -7.69 11.35 0.46
CA ARG A 92 -8.10 12.60 1.12
C ARG A 92 -7.78 12.63 2.61
N ARG A 93 -7.72 11.47 3.28
CA ARG A 93 -7.40 11.36 4.71
C ARG A 93 -5.95 11.81 4.91
N HIS A 94 -5.06 11.35 4.03
CA HIS A 94 -3.63 11.66 4.01
C HIS A 94 -3.27 13.04 3.48
N VAL A 95 -4.25 13.88 3.13
CA VAL A 95 -4.02 15.30 2.84
C VAL A 95 -4.30 16.14 4.07
N TYR A 96 -3.26 16.70 4.67
CA TYR A 96 -3.35 17.44 5.93
C TYR A 96 -2.56 18.77 5.91
N PRO A 97 -2.94 19.76 6.75
CA PRO A 97 -2.22 21.03 6.83
C PRO A 97 -0.73 20.87 7.13
N GLY A 98 0.12 21.59 6.41
CA GLY A 98 1.57 21.53 6.58
C GLY A 98 2.30 20.65 5.56
N MET A 99 1.58 19.88 4.75
CA MET A 99 2.17 19.10 3.67
C MET A 99 2.21 19.87 2.35
N THR A 100 3.03 19.40 1.40
CA THR A 100 3.06 19.90 0.01
C THR A 100 2.66 18.81 -0.97
N ILE A 101 1.70 19.12 -1.84
CA ILE A 101 1.26 18.24 -2.94
C ILE A 101 1.67 18.82 -4.29
N LYS A 102 1.61 18.01 -5.35
CA LYS A 102 1.72 18.47 -6.74
C LYS A 102 0.35 18.87 -7.25
N VAL A 103 0.20 20.09 -7.76
CA VAL A 103 -1.04 20.55 -8.40
C VAL A 103 -0.79 20.72 -9.89
N PRO A 104 -1.51 20.00 -10.77
CA PRO A 104 -1.35 20.18 -12.20
C PRO A 104 -1.77 21.60 -12.60
N ASP A 105 -1.01 22.23 -13.48
CA ASP A 105 -1.34 23.58 -13.97
C ASP A 105 -2.61 23.57 -14.83
N ARG A 106 -2.93 22.42 -15.41
CA ARG A 106 -4.16 22.14 -16.16
C ARG A 106 -4.83 20.89 -15.63
N ILE A 107 -6.07 21.01 -15.19
CA ILE A 107 -6.77 19.87 -14.55
C ILE A 107 -7.03 18.71 -15.51
N GLU A 108 -7.11 18.98 -16.82
CA GLU A 108 -7.27 17.96 -17.86
C GLU A 108 -6.10 16.96 -17.87
N ASP A 109 -4.90 17.42 -17.52
CA ASP A 109 -3.71 16.57 -17.48
C ASP A 109 -3.82 15.52 -16.37
N ALA A 110 -4.58 15.78 -15.30
CA ALA A 110 -4.87 14.82 -14.24
C ALA A 110 -6.05 13.89 -14.57
N ARG A 111 -7.10 14.38 -15.24
CA ARG A 111 -8.30 13.58 -15.59
C ARG A 111 -8.00 12.38 -16.49
N GLY A 112 -7.01 12.50 -17.37
CA GLY A 112 -6.58 11.44 -18.28
C GLY A 112 -5.33 10.68 -17.82
N TYR A 113 -4.82 10.99 -16.62
CA TYR A 113 -3.51 10.52 -16.19
C TYR A 113 -3.52 9.04 -15.82
N ALA A 114 -2.75 8.26 -16.58
CA ALA A 114 -2.43 6.87 -16.27
C ALA A 114 -1.00 6.60 -16.76
N PRO A 115 -0.02 6.41 -15.85
CA PRO A 115 1.38 6.14 -16.18
C PRO A 115 1.62 4.67 -16.55
N VAL A 116 0.64 4.06 -17.21
CA VAL A 116 0.67 2.69 -17.70
C VAL A 116 0.14 2.67 -19.14
N PRO A 117 0.66 1.82 -20.03
CA PRO A 117 0.30 1.86 -21.43
C PRO A 117 -1.17 1.43 -21.66
N ARG A 118 -1.83 2.01 -22.66
CA ARG A 118 -3.20 1.58 -23.04
C ARG A 118 -3.24 0.17 -23.62
N VAL A 119 -2.17 -0.23 -24.29
CA VAL A 119 -1.97 -1.58 -24.83
C VAL A 119 -0.64 -2.10 -24.31
N TYR A 120 -0.66 -3.28 -23.69
CA TYR A 120 0.51 -3.93 -23.12
C TYR A 120 0.70 -5.31 -23.77
N GLU A 121 1.66 -5.38 -24.70
CA GLU A 121 1.92 -6.60 -25.49
C GLU A 121 2.18 -7.86 -24.64
N PRO A 122 2.97 -7.81 -23.53
CA PRO A 122 3.15 -8.99 -22.67
C PRO A 122 1.84 -9.57 -22.12
N ALA A 123 0.83 -8.74 -21.87
CA ALA A 123 -0.46 -9.17 -21.37
C ALA A 123 -1.39 -9.77 -22.44
N ARG A 124 -1.05 -9.73 -23.74
CA ARG A 124 -1.95 -10.19 -24.82
C ARG A 124 -2.32 -11.66 -24.76
N ARG A 125 -1.45 -12.50 -24.19
CA ARG A 125 -1.67 -13.94 -24.07
C ARG A 125 -2.49 -14.33 -22.85
N HIS A 126 -2.85 -13.36 -22.01
CA HIS A 126 -3.57 -13.57 -20.76
C HIS A 126 -5.01 -13.09 -20.90
N GLY A 127 -5.97 -13.85 -20.35
CA GLY A 127 -7.36 -13.40 -20.22
C GLY A 127 -7.42 -12.12 -19.39
N LYS A 128 -6.83 -12.18 -18.19
CA LYS A 128 -6.63 -11.05 -17.26
C LYS A 128 -5.17 -10.92 -16.85
N TYR A 129 -4.70 -9.70 -16.67
CA TYR A 129 -3.32 -9.40 -16.30
C TYR A 129 -3.23 -8.13 -15.45
N ILE A 130 -2.42 -8.17 -14.40
CA ILE A 130 -2.16 -7.04 -13.52
C ILE A 130 -0.70 -6.63 -13.71
N LEU A 131 -0.48 -5.35 -14.05
CA LEU A 131 0.84 -4.74 -14.09
C LEU A 131 0.96 -3.76 -12.93
N VAL A 132 2.01 -3.92 -12.11
CA VAL A 132 2.36 -3.01 -11.01
C VAL A 132 3.71 -2.39 -11.30
N ASP A 133 3.72 -1.07 -11.39
CA ASP A 133 4.93 -0.29 -11.59
C ASP A 133 5.32 0.40 -10.28
N ILE A 134 6.35 -0.13 -9.61
CA ILE A 134 6.83 0.38 -8.33
C ILE A 134 7.35 1.82 -8.50
N THR A 135 7.98 2.14 -9.63
CA THR A 135 8.54 3.48 -9.82
C THR A 135 7.43 4.50 -9.96
N GLU A 136 6.35 4.16 -10.66
CA GLU A 136 5.20 5.05 -10.85
C GLU A 136 4.19 5.05 -9.70
N GLN A 137 4.31 4.09 -8.77
CA GLN A 137 3.32 3.81 -7.72
C GLN A 137 1.93 3.63 -8.33
N TRP A 138 1.84 2.72 -9.31
CA TRP A 138 0.63 2.55 -10.13
C TRP A 138 0.37 1.09 -10.49
N LEU A 139 -0.92 0.76 -10.61
CA LEU A 139 -1.41 -0.53 -11.05
C LEU A 139 -2.26 -0.35 -12.31
N GLY A 140 -2.08 -1.21 -13.30
CA GLY A 140 -2.94 -1.35 -14.48
C GLY A 140 -3.54 -2.75 -14.57
N ALA A 141 -4.85 -2.84 -14.79
CA ALA A 141 -5.58 -4.08 -15.04
C ALA A 141 -5.90 -4.20 -16.53
N TYR A 142 -5.55 -5.33 -17.13
CA TYR A 142 -5.62 -5.56 -18.58
C TYR A 142 -6.40 -6.82 -18.91
N GLU A 143 -7.13 -6.77 -20.01
CA GLU A 143 -7.74 -7.94 -20.64
C GLU A 143 -7.16 -8.12 -22.04
N ARG A 144 -6.56 -9.28 -22.31
CA ARG A 144 -5.92 -9.57 -23.61
C ARG A 144 -5.01 -8.44 -24.10
N GLY A 145 -4.28 -7.83 -23.17
CA GLY A 145 -3.34 -6.73 -23.43
C GLY A 145 -3.96 -5.34 -23.58
N VAL A 146 -5.27 -5.17 -23.41
CA VAL A 146 -5.93 -3.85 -23.44
C VAL A 146 -6.24 -3.40 -22.02
N LEU A 147 -5.87 -2.17 -21.67
CA LEU A 147 -6.12 -1.59 -20.35
C LEU A 147 -7.63 -1.44 -20.11
N VAL A 148 -8.14 -2.08 -19.05
CA VAL A 148 -9.53 -1.97 -18.60
C VAL A 148 -9.68 -0.80 -17.64
N PHE A 149 -8.81 -0.73 -16.63
CA PHE A 149 -8.70 0.41 -15.73
C PHE A 149 -7.30 0.45 -15.09
N SER A 150 -7.00 1.54 -14.41
CA SER A 150 -5.77 1.69 -13.64
C SER A 150 -6.05 2.44 -12.33
N ALA A 151 -5.17 2.30 -11.36
CA ALA A 151 -5.29 2.93 -10.07
C ALA A 151 -3.90 3.29 -9.52
N PRO A 152 -3.79 4.38 -8.73
CA PRO A 152 -2.65 4.57 -7.86
C PRO A 152 -2.46 3.36 -6.95
N ALA A 153 -1.20 3.03 -6.66
CA ALA A 153 -0.85 1.94 -5.77
C ALA A 153 0.25 2.38 -4.84
N ALA A 154 0.18 1.99 -3.57
CA ALA A 154 1.29 2.15 -2.66
C ALA A 154 1.96 0.80 -2.43
N THR A 155 3.27 0.74 -2.66
CA THR A 155 4.09 -0.48 -2.57
C THR A 155 4.97 -0.47 -1.31
N GLY A 156 5.78 -1.53 -1.17
CA GLY A 156 6.75 -1.68 -0.11
C GLY A 156 7.75 -0.53 -0.06
N LYS A 157 8.01 0.01 1.13
CA LYS A 157 9.02 1.06 1.35
C LYS A 157 10.44 0.49 1.41
N PHE A 158 11.44 1.37 1.47
CA PHE A 158 12.84 0.97 1.64
C PHE A 158 13.03 0.04 2.85
N GLY A 159 13.69 -1.10 2.62
CA GLY A 159 13.92 -2.16 3.60
C GLY A 159 12.80 -3.18 3.74
N THR A 160 11.64 -2.96 3.12
CA THR A 160 10.53 -3.91 3.01
C THR A 160 9.87 -3.78 1.64
N GLU A 161 10.68 -3.85 0.59
CA GLU A 161 10.26 -3.65 -0.79
C GLU A 161 9.30 -4.74 -1.27
N THR A 162 8.39 -4.38 -2.18
CA THR A 162 7.55 -5.35 -2.88
C THR A 162 8.42 -6.21 -3.81
N PRO A 163 8.25 -7.55 -3.83
CA PRO A 163 9.02 -8.42 -4.69
C PRO A 163 8.73 -8.16 -6.17
N ILE A 164 9.80 -8.10 -6.97
CA ILE A 164 9.76 -7.86 -8.43
C ILE A 164 9.76 -9.20 -9.15
N GLY A 165 8.94 -9.33 -10.20
CA GLY A 165 8.85 -10.55 -10.98
C GLY A 165 7.50 -10.76 -11.63
N LEU A 166 7.32 -11.94 -12.21
CA LEU A 166 6.04 -12.41 -12.73
C LEU A 166 5.49 -13.45 -11.77
N PHE A 167 4.30 -13.18 -11.27
CA PHE A 167 3.57 -13.96 -10.29
C PHE A 167 2.14 -14.27 -10.78
N ARG A 168 1.31 -14.84 -9.91
CA ARG A 168 -0.09 -15.13 -10.17
C ARG A 168 -0.90 -14.95 -8.90
N ILE A 169 -2.15 -14.48 -9.02
CA ILE A 169 -3.09 -14.54 -7.91
C ILE A 169 -3.43 -15.99 -7.59
N ASP A 170 -3.08 -16.44 -6.38
CA ASP A 170 -3.29 -17.82 -5.93
C ASP A 170 -4.29 -17.93 -4.76
N ALA A 171 -4.75 -16.80 -4.21
CA ALA A 171 -5.85 -16.78 -3.26
C ALA A 171 -6.57 -15.44 -3.25
N ARG A 172 -7.86 -15.47 -2.87
CA ARG A 172 -8.69 -14.31 -2.55
C ARG A 172 -9.15 -14.38 -1.10
N HIS A 173 -9.35 -13.23 -0.46
CA HIS A 173 -9.88 -13.14 0.90
C HIS A 173 -10.52 -11.76 1.14
N LEU A 174 -11.85 -11.72 1.20
CA LEU A 174 -12.60 -10.45 1.23
C LEU A 174 -12.36 -9.63 2.51
N THR A 175 -12.34 -10.28 3.68
CA THR A 175 -12.20 -9.62 4.99
C THR A 175 -10.85 -9.91 5.65
N HIS A 176 -9.79 -10.01 4.85
CA HIS A 176 -8.47 -10.33 5.35
C HIS A 176 -7.97 -9.27 6.34
N THR A 177 -7.20 -9.71 7.33
CA THR A 177 -6.49 -8.85 8.27
C THR A 177 -5.04 -9.27 8.35
N SER A 178 -4.17 -8.29 8.57
CA SER A 178 -2.75 -8.55 8.74
C SER A 178 -2.50 -9.46 9.94
N SER A 179 -1.59 -10.42 9.80
CA SER A 179 -1.09 -11.24 10.92
C SER A 179 0.10 -10.62 11.65
N LEU A 180 0.67 -9.53 11.10
CA LEU A 180 1.93 -8.93 11.54
C LEU A 180 1.80 -7.48 12.02
N TYR A 181 0.73 -6.79 11.64
CA TYR A 181 0.59 -5.34 11.81
C TYR A 181 -0.78 -4.99 12.36
N LYS A 182 -0.80 -4.03 13.29
CA LYS A 182 -2.00 -3.52 13.92
C LYS A 182 -2.30 -2.09 13.48
N THR A 183 -3.53 -1.64 13.72
CA THR A 183 -3.96 -0.25 13.59
C THR A 183 -3.23 0.65 14.59
N THR A 184 -3.29 1.97 14.38
CA THR A 184 -2.57 3.00 15.15
C THR A 184 -2.85 2.97 16.66
N ASN A 185 -4.06 2.55 17.06
CA ASN A 185 -4.49 2.41 18.45
C ASN A 185 -4.05 1.08 19.11
N ASP A 186 -3.39 0.17 18.37
CA ASP A 186 -2.98 -1.18 18.81
C ASP A 186 -4.16 -2.12 19.20
N GLU A 187 -5.39 -1.68 18.97
CA GLU A 187 -6.63 -2.38 19.36
C GLU A 187 -7.02 -3.47 18.34
N GLU A 188 -6.73 -3.26 17.05
CA GLU A 188 -7.17 -4.14 15.96
C GLU A 188 -6.02 -4.49 15.00
N GLN A 189 -6.13 -5.62 14.31
CA GLN A 189 -5.21 -5.95 13.22
C GLN A 189 -5.45 -5.01 12.03
N TYR A 190 -4.39 -4.69 11.28
CA TYR A 190 -4.51 -3.81 10.12
C TYR A 190 -5.46 -4.46 9.08
N PRO A 191 -6.54 -3.77 8.68
CA PRO A 191 -7.49 -4.30 7.71
C PRO A 191 -6.84 -4.40 6.34
N MET A 192 -7.08 -5.52 5.66
CA MET A 192 -6.55 -5.80 4.33
C MET A 192 -7.70 -6.28 3.44
N ASP A 193 -8.82 -5.57 3.44
CA ASP A 193 -10.01 -5.96 2.68
C ASP A 193 -9.69 -6.18 1.19
N ASN A 194 -10.52 -6.99 0.51
CA ASN A 194 -10.40 -7.26 -0.92
C ASN A 194 -9.00 -7.81 -1.27
N ALA A 195 -8.50 -8.75 -0.47
CA ALA A 195 -7.12 -9.21 -0.56
C ALA A 195 -6.94 -10.25 -1.68
N LEU A 196 -5.93 -10.03 -2.51
CA LEU A 196 -5.47 -10.94 -3.56
C LEU A 196 -4.03 -11.36 -3.27
N ARG A 197 -3.80 -12.61 -2.86
CA ARG A 197 -2.44 -13.11 -2.62
C ARG A 197 -1.79 -13.37 -3.96
N PHE A 198 -0.58 -12.87 -4.15
CA PHE A 198 0.16 -13.08 -5.40
C PHE A 198 1.50 -13.78 -5.19
N TYR A 199 2.02 -13.82 -3.96
CA TYR A 199 3.32 -14.41 -3.70
C TYR A 199 3.48 -14.80 -2.22
N ILE A 200 4.20 -15.89 -1.99
CA ILE A 200 4.69 -16.28 -0.66
C ILE A 200 6.22 -16.32 -0.73
N GLY A 201 6.85 -15.50 0.11
CA GLY A 201 8.31 -15.41 0.22
C GLY A 201 8.94 -16.67 0.80
N THR A 202 10.25 -16.82 0.63
CA THR A 202 11.03 -17.92 1.21
C THR A 202 11.05 -17.92 2.75
N ASP A 203 10.71 -16.79 3.34
CA ASP A 203 10.50 -16.58 4.77
C ASP A 203 9.06 -16.86 5.23
N ASN A 204 8.22 -17.43 4.36
CA ASN A 204 6.80 -17.69 4.54
C ASN A 204 5.94 -16.43 4.76
N VAL A 205 6.44 -15.24 4.39
CA VAL A 205 5.62 -14.02 4.38
C VAL A 205 4.75 -14.02 3.13
N SER A 206 3.44 -13.82 3.31
CA SER A 206 2.50 -13.69 2.20
C SER A 206 2.38 -12.24 1.75
N TYR A 207 2.40 -12.03 0.44
CA TYR A 207 2.30 -10.71 -0.19
C TYR A 207 0.97 -10.61 -0.94
N TRP A 208 0.26 -9.53 -0.65
CA TRP A 208 -1.12 -9.32 -1.10
C TRP A 208 -1.25 -8.00 -1.87
N ILE A 209 -2.24 -7.94 -2.76
CA ILE A 209 -2.84 -6.70 -3.24
C ILE A 209 -4.13 -6.49 -2.45
N HIS A 210 -4.31 -5.36 -1.77
CA HIS A 210 -5.48 -5.17 -0.89
C HIS A 210 -5.87 -3.69 -0.69
N ALA A 211 -7.01 -3.46 -0.06
CA ALA A 211 -7.46 -2.17 0.45
C ALA A 211 -6.46 -1.57 1.43
N ARG A 212 -6.11 -0.30 1.23
CA ARG A 212 -5.27 0.44 2.17
C ARG A 212 -5.40 1.94 1.97
N ASP A 213 -4.81 2.65 2.91
CA ASP A 213 -4.51 4.05 2.77
C ASP A 213 -3.32 4.31 1.83
N LEU A 214 -3.41 5.41 1.08
CA LEU A 214 -2.44 5.88 0.09
C LEU A 214 -1.83 7.21 0.54
N PRO A 215 -0.57 7.22 1.01
CA PRO A 215 0.10 8.45 1.45
C PRO A 215 0.87 9.19 0.34
N GLY A 216 0.69 8.83 -0.93
CA GLY A 216 1.42 9.45 -2.04
C GLY A 216 2.86 8.97 -2.23
N ARG A 217 3.26 7.86 -1.60
CA ARG A 217 4.60 7.26 -1.69
C ARG A 217 4.59 5.78 -1.26
N PRO A 218 5.67 5.00 -1.56
CA PRO A 218 5.85 3.68 -0.96
C PRO A 218 5.76 3.74 0.56
N ALA A 219 4.97 2.83 1.15
CA ALA A 219 4.62 2.91 2.56
C ALA A 219 4.24 1.57 3.20
N SER A 220 4.05 0.49 2.44
CA SER A 220 3.75 -0.82 3.03
C SER A 220 5.02 -1.59 3.39
N HIS A 221 4.82 -2.77 3.98
CA HIS A 221 5.85 -3.76 4.26
C HIS A 221 5.89 -4.90 3.24
N GLY A 222 5.71 -4.56 1.96
CA GLY A 222 5.85 -5.49 0.84
C GLY A 222 4.56 -5.71 0.06
N CYS A 223 3.41 -5.75 0.74
CA CYS A 223 2.11 -5.79 0.07
C CYS A 223 1.93 -4.58 -0.86
N ILE A 224 1.12 -4.75 -1.89
CA ILE A 224 0.65 -3.64 -2.72
C ILE A 224 -0.71 -3.26 -2.17
N GLY A 225 -1.05 -1.99 -2.19
CA GLY A 225 -2.46 -1.71 -1.99
C GLY A 225 -2.96 -0.46 -2.64
N LEU A 226 -4.28 -0.42 -2.63
CA LEU A 226 -5.12 0.42 -3.45
C LEU A 226 -6.09 1.15 -2.55
N PHE A 227 -6.58 2.27 -3.07
CA PHE A 227 -7.51 3.09 -2.33
C PHE A 227 -8.83 2.36 -2.12
N ASP A 228 -9.31 2.36 -0.88
CA ASP A 228 -10.66 1.92 -0.56
C ASP A 228 -11.29 2.74 0.57
N GLU A 229 -12.23 3.61 0.22
CA GLU A 229 -12.93 4.45 1.18
C GLU A 229 -14.00 3.72 1.99
N GLU A 230 -14.47 2.54 1.58
CA GLU A 230 -15.36 1.74 2.44
C GLU A 230 -14.58 1.09 3.57
N MET A 231 -13.38 0.56 3.29
CA MET A 231 -12.47 0.13 4.34
C MET A 231 -12.18 1.30 5.30
N GLN A 232 -11.85 2.49 4.78
CA GLN A 232 -11.61 3.66 5.62
C GLN A 232 -12.84 4.06 6.44
N LYS A 233 -14.04 4.03 5.84
CA LYS A 233 -15.28 4.35 6.53
C LYS A 233 -15.56 3.36 7.65
N ARG A 234 -15.37 2.07 7.40
CA ARG A 234 -15.58 1.02 8.41
C ARG A 234 -14.62 1.17 9.59
N VAL A 235 -13.35 1.49 9.31
CA VAL A 235 -12.27 1.49 10.31
C VAL A 235 -12.13 2.84 11.02
N PHE A 236 -12.30 3.94 10.29
CA PHE A 236 -12.07 5.30 10.77
C PHE A 236 -13.33 6.17 10.81
N ALA A 237 -14.51 5.59 10.52
CA ALA A 237 -15.79 6.30 10.44
C ALA A 237 -15.82 7.46 9.43
N THR A 238 -14.92 7.45 8.43
CA THR A 238 -14.78 8.50 7.41
C THR A 238 -14.24 7.95 6.08
N PRO A 239 -14.64 8.47 4.91
CA PRO A 239 -15.64 9.54 4.70
C PRO A 239 -17.08 9.03 4.89
N GLU A 240 -18.02 9.96 5.12
CA GLU A 240 -19.46 9.63 5.21
C GLU A 240 -19.96 8.95 3.91
N LYS A 241 -19.45 9.43 2.77
CA LYS A 241 -19.79 8.95 1.42
C LYS A 241 -18.52 8.53 0.66
N PRO A 242 -18.19 7.23 0.69
CA PRO A 242 -17.12 6.64 -0.09
C PRO A 242 -17.38 6.80 -1.59
N VAL A 243 -16.34 7.17 -2.34
CA VAL A 243 -16.35 7.28 -3.81
C VAL A 243 -15.11 6.69 -4.47
N LEU A 244 -14.06 6.38 -3.70
CA LEU A 244 -12.82 5.77 -4.21
C LEU A 244 -12.71 4.33 -3.71
N LEU A 245 -12.99 3.38 -4.61
CA LEU A 245 -13.16 1.95 -4.34
C LEU A 245 -12.24 1.12 -5.25
N ASP A 246 -11.01 1.59 -5.46
CA ASP A 246 -10.07 0.97 -6.41
C ASP A 246 -9.75 -0.49 -6.02
N SER A 247 -9.72 -0.81 -4.72
CA SER A 247 -9.46 -2.17 -4.24
C SER A 247 -10.64 -3.12 -4.50
N GLN A 248 -11.87 -2.73 -4.16
CA GLN A 248 -13.09 -3.49 -4.49
C GLN A 248 -13.19 -3.73 -5.99
N LYS A 249 -13.00 -2.67 -6.78
CA LYS A 249 -13.06 -2.76 -8.24
C LYS A 249 -12.04 -3.76 -8.80
N LEU A 250 -10.81 -3.78 -8.26
CA LEU A 250 -9.82 -4.77 -8.67
C LEU A 250 -10.21 -6.18 -8.25
N TYR A 251 -10.70 -6.37 -7.03
CA TYR A 251 -11.10 -7.67 -6.52
C TYR A 251 -12.26 -8.27 -7.31
N GLU A 252 -13.34 -7.52 -7.50
CA GLU A 252 -14.48 -7.93 -8.32
C GLU A 252 -14.06 -8.26 -9.77
N TRP A 253 -13.21 -7.41 -10.36
CA TRP A 253 -12.70 -7.67 -11.70
C TRP A 253 -11.76 -8.88 -11.76
N ALA A 254 -10.90 -9.10 -10.77
CA ALA A 254 -9.89 -10.15 -10.81
C ALA A 254 -10.48 -11.52 -10.48
N VAL A 255 -11.32 -11.59 -9.44
CA VAL A 255 -11.73 -12.83 -8.78
C VAL A 255 -13.18 -12.80 -8.27
N GLY A 256 -14.02 -11.92 -8.83
CA GLY A 256 -15.41 -11.79 -8.41
C GLY A 256 -16.26 -13.04 -8.66
N GLU A 257 -17.42 -13.09 -8.01
CA GLU A 257 -18.30 -14.27 -7.96
C GLU A 257 -18.77 -14.76 -9.34
N MET A 258 -18.84 -13.87 -10.34
CA MET A 258 -19.21 -14.24 -11.70
C MET A 258 -18.27 -15.27 -12.34
N GLU A 259 -17.00 -15.30 -11.92
CA GLU A 259 -15.99 -16.22 -12.46
C GLU A 259 -15.60 -17.31 -11.47
N TYR A 260 -15.58 -17.00 -10.16
CA TYR A 260 -15.07 -17.90 -9.12
C TYR A 260 -16.15 -18.43 -8.16
N GLY A 261 -17.42 -18.13 -8.41
CA GLY A 261 -18.53 -18.53 -7.55
C GLY A 261 -18.60 -17.76 -6.24
N ASP A 262 -19.56 -18.13 -5.40
CA ASP A 262 -19.90 -17.46 -4.13
C ASP A 262 -18.65 -17.12 -3.29
N ASP A 263 -18.58 -15.89 -2.80
CA ASP A 263 -17.52 -15.44 -1.90
C ASP A 263 -18.05 -15.34 -0.47
N PHE A 264 -17.69 -16.31 0.37
CA PHE A 264 -18.10 -16.33 1.78
C PHE A 264 -17.28 -15.39 2.67
N GLY A 265 -16.31 -14.67 2.09
CA GLY A 265 -15.44 -13.74 2.77
C GLY A 265 -14.25 -14.36 3.50
N GLU A 266 -14.06 -15.68 3.35
CA GLU A 266 -12.94 -16.43 3.91
C GLU A 266 -11.78 -16.56 2.91
N LEU A 267 -10.67 -17.15 3.34
CA LEU A 267 -9.57 -17.49 2.44
C LEU A 267 -10.02 -18.56 1.43
N ASP A 268 -9.90 -18.24 0.15
CA ASP A 268 -10.23 -19.12 -0.97
C ASP A 268 -9.03 -19.23 -1.92
N GLU A 269 -8.53 -20.44 -2.16
CA GLU A 269 -7.36 -20.69 -3.02
C GLU A 269 -7.79 -20.84 -4.48
N LEU A 270 -7.02 -20.24 -5.39
CA LEU A 270 -7.35 -20.13 -6.79
C LEU A 270 -6.31 -20.86 -7.64
N GLU A 271 -6.75 -21.71 -8.57
CA GLU A 271 -5.85 -22.45 -9.46
C GLU A 271 -5.38 -21.60 -10.66
N ASP A 272 -6.22 -20.68 -11.15
CA ASP A 272 -6.04 -19.99 -12.43
C ASP A 272 -6.22 -18.47 -12.38
N GLY A 273 -5.96 -17.86 -11.22
CA GLY A 273 -6.06 -16.41 -11.04
C GLY A 273 -5.21 -15.58 -12.01
N PRO A 274 -5.46 -14.26 -12.13
CA PRO A 274 -4.73 -13.39 -13.05
C PRO A 274 -3.22 -13.39 -12.82
N ALA A 275 -2.44 -13.26 -13.90
CA ALA A 275 -1.00 -13.04 -13.80
C ALA A 275 -0.70 -11.64 -13.23
N VAL A 276 0.32 -11.53 -12.39
CA VAL A 276 0.76 -10.26 -11.79
C VAL A 276 2.22 -10.01 -12.14
N GLU A 277 2.50 -8.99 -12.95
CA GLU A 277 3.86 -8.50 -13.14
C GLU A 277 4.11 -7.32 -12.21
N VAL A 278 5.14 -7.43 -11.38
CA VAL A 278 5.66 -6.33 -10.59
C VAL A 278 7.01 -5.93 -11.17
N ARG A 279 7.18 -4.65 -11.51
CA ARG A 279 8.40 -4.12 -12.14
C ARG A 279 8.83 -2.77 -11.56
N GLY A 280 10.00 -2.31 -12.01
CA GLY A 280 10.58 -1.03 -11.59
C GLY A 280 11.26 -1.13 -10.23
N GLY A 281 11.61 0.01 -9.66
CA GLY A 281 12.16 0.12 -8.31
C GLY A 281 11.58 1.31 -7.57
N LEU A 282 12.00 1.53 -6.31
CA LEU A 282 11.50 2.65 -5.52
C LEU A 282 11.68 4.00 -6.23
N PRO A 283 10.69 4.91 -6.16
CA PRO A 283 10.81 6.25 -6.73
C PRO A 283 11.97 7.02 -6.09
N ARG A 284 12.54 7.95 -6.85
CA ARG A 284 13.63 8.81 -6.36
C ARG A 284 13.07 9.94 -5.51
N TYR A 285 13.72 10.20 -4.38
CA TYR A 285 13.42 11.32 -3.51
C TYR A 285 14.45 12.43 -3.71
N LEU A 286 13.99 13.64 -4.05
CA LEU A 286 14.82 14.83 -4.12
C LEU A 286 15.23 15.28 -2.72
N ALA A 287 16.47 15.76 -2.59
CA ALA A 287 16.94 16.37 -1.35
C ALA A 287 16.08 17.59 -1.01
N ARG A 288 15.85 17.83 0.30
CA ARG A 288 15.27 19.10 0.74
C ARG A 288 16.23 20.22 0.33
N SER A 289 15.72 21.29 -0.29
CA SER A 289 16.56 22.45 -0.56
C SER A 289 17.05 23.01 0.78
N SER A 290 18.35 23.08 0.97
CA SER A 290 18.97 23.78 2.10
C SER A 290 18.80 25.30 1.89
N ARG A 291 17.59 25.81 2.06
CA ARG A 291 17.33 27.25 2.10
C ARG A 291 16.40 27.55 3.27
N TYR A 292 17.04 27.67 4.42
CA TYR A 292 16.69 28.63 5.47
C TYR A 292 18.01 29.24 5.96
#